data_AF-A0A6M0GE46-F1
#
_entry.id   AF-A0A6M0GE46-F1
#
_cell.length_a   1.000
_cell.length_b   1.000
_cell.length_c   1.000
_cell.angle_alpha   90.00
_cell.angle_beta   90.00
_cell.angle_gamma   90.00
#
_symmetry.space_group_name_H-M   'P 1'
#
loop_
_entity.id
_entity.type
_entity.pdbx_description
1 polymer ?
#
loop_
_entity_poly.entity_id
_entity_poly.type
_entity_poly.pdbx_seq_one_letter_code
_entity_poly.pdbx_strand_id
1 'polypeptide(L)'
;NTTYAALSMLNGDQFAKKFGGPSGNDPDFFLLTITGLDDSNAVVSTVDFYLADYRFADNSQDYILDTWELLDLSSLTGATRLSFAVTSSDIGPFGLNTPAYFALDDLTLEPKVPVPDSSSILGLLAFGAVSAGSVLKHKGKLTKGVSSNI
;
A
#
# COMPACT_ATOMS: atom_id res chain seq x y z
N ASN A 1 10.59 12.89 9.76
CA ASN A 1 11.54 13.81 9.07
C ASN A 1 12.96 13.24 9.07
N THR A 2 13.86 13.67 8.15
CA THR A 2 15.31 13.48 8.36
C THR A 2 15.86 14.51 9.35
N THR A 3 17.00 14.24 9.98
CA THR A 3 17.65 15.19 10.90
C THR A 3 17.89 16.55 10.26
N TYR A 4 18.35 16.59 9.00
CA TYR A 4 18.66 17.85 8.35
C TYR A 4 17.40 18.70 8.11
N ALA A 5 16.34 18.11 7.53
CA ALA A 5 15.09 18.82 7.31
C ALA A 5 14.46 19.29 8.64
N ALA A 6 14.42 18.44 9.66
CA ALA A 6 13.84 18.77 10.95
C ALA A 6 14.58 19.94 11.64
N LEU A 7 15.91 19.90 11.69
CA LEU A 7 16.70 20.96 12.35
C LEU A 7 16.68 22.27 11.56
N SER A 8 16.64 22.19 10.22
CA SER A 8 16.52 23.34 9.33
C SER A 8 15.18 24.06 9.56
N MET A 9 14.06 23.33 9.61
CA MET A 9 12.75 23.92 9.94
C MET A 9 12.72 24.48 11.37
N LEU A 10 13.28 23.76 12.35
CA LEU A 10 13.21 24.14 13.77
C LEU A 10 14.01 25.42 14.09
N ASN A 11 15.19 25.58 13.48
CA ASN A 11 16.15 26.63 13.85
C ASN A 11 16.41 27.64 12.72
N GLY A 12 16.07 27.31 11.48
CA GLY A 12 16.62 27.95 10.29
C GLY A 12 18.07 27.54 10.04
N ASP A 13 18.59 27.92 8.88
CA ASP A 13 20.00 27.80 8.52
C ASP A 13 20.44 28.93 7.57
N GLN A 14 21.56 28.77 6.86
CA GLN A 14 22.06 29.80 5.94
C GLN A 14 21.18 30.02 4.69
N PHE A 15 20.26 29.10 4.40
CA PHE A 15 19.35 29.14 3.26
C PHE A 15 17.89 29.16 3.70
N ALA A 16 17.51 28.28 4.62
CA ALA A 16 16.14 28.08 5.08
C ALA A 16 15.80 28.98 6.27
N LYS A 17 14.55 29.42 6.31
CA LYS A 17 14.03 30.16 7.47
C LYS A 17 13.55 29.19 8.56
N LYS A 18 13.56 29.65 9.81
CA LYS A 18 12.85 28.98 10.90
C LYS A 18 11.34 28.98 10.62
N PHE A 19 10.68 27.84 10.81
CA PHE A 19 9.22 27.71 10.72
C PHE A 19 8.51 28.44 11.86
N GLY A 20 7.37 29.06 11.55
CA GLY A 20 6.68 30.01 12.43
C GLY A 20 7.33 31.40 12.44
N GLY A 21 8.49 31.57 11.78
CA GLY A 21 9.20 32.83 11.72
C GLY A 21 9.64 33.36 13.09
N PRO A 22 10.06 34.64 13.19
CA PRO A 22 10.53 35.24 14.44
C PRO A 22 9.45 35.33 15.52
N SER A 23 8.18 35.44 15.12
CA SER A 23 7.05 35.60 16.05
C SER A 23 6.40 34.28 16.45
N GLY A 24 6.71 33.18 15.74
CA GLY A 24 6.04 31.90 15.87
C GLY A 24 4.70 31.79 15.14
N ASN A 25 4.29 32.79 14.35
CA ASN A 25 2.97 32.85 13.69
C ASN A 25 3.01 32.75 12.16
N ASP A 26 4.18 32.59 11.54
CA ASP A 26 4.24 32.43 10.09
C ASP A 26 3.60 31.10 9.69
N PRO A 27 2.63 31.09 8.76
CA PRO A 27 1.93 29.87 8.35
C PRO A 27 2.81 29.02 7.45
N ASP A 28 3.67 28.22 8.07
CA ASP A 28 4.63 27.36 7.38
C ASP A 28 4.15 25.91 7.25
N PHE A 29 4.62 25.21 6.23
CA PHE A 29 4.33 23.79 6.06
C PHE A 29 5.46 23.08 5.34
N PHE A 30 5.56 21.77 5.57
CA PHE A 30 6.42 20.87 4.82
C PHE A 30 5.60 19.63 4.45
N LEU A 31 5.29 19.49 3.16
CA LEU A 31 4.34 18.51 2.65
C LEU A 31 5.06 17.47 1.78
N LEU A 32 4.87 16.20 2.12
CA LEU A 32 5.21 15.06 1.29
C LEU A 32 3.99 14.65 0.46
N THR A 33 4.15 14.62 -0.85
CA THR A 33 3.17 14.11 -1.80
C THR A 33 3.66 12.79 -2.39
N ILE A 34 2.86 11.74 -2.23
CA ILE A 34 3.13 10.38 -2.72
C ILE A 34 2.15 10.07 -3.83
N THR A 35 2.66 9.91 -5.05
CA THR A 35 1.84 9.62 -6.24
C THR A 35 2.07 8.18 -6.68
N GLY A 36 1.00 7.40 -6.72
CA GLY A 36 0.98 6.07 -7.31
C GLY A 36 0.80 6.14 -8.82
N LEU A 37 1.67 5.47 -9.58
CA LEU A 37 1.64 5.42 -11.05
C LEU A 37 1.49 3.98 -11.53
N ASP A 38 0.70 3.76 -12.58
CA ASP A 38 0.57 2.47 -13.25
C ASP A 38 1.69 2.22 -14.28
N ASP A 39 1.65 1.09 -14.98
CA ASP A 39 2.66 0.72 -15.97
C ASP A 39 2.75 1.71 -17.15
N SER A 40 1.66 2.39 -17.48
CA SER A 40 1.60 3.39 -18.55
C SER A 40 2.02 4.79 -18.09
N ASN A 41 2.49 4.95 -16.83
CA ASN A 41 2.75 6.23 -16.16
C ASN A 41 1.48 7.07 -15.90
N ALA A 42 0.29 6.48 -15.95
CA ALA A 42 -0.92 7.18 -15.54
C ALA A 42 -0.99 7.22 -14.00
N VAL A 43 -1.47 8.35 -13.47
CA VAL A 43 -1.69 8.51 -12.03
C VAL A 43 -2.87 7.64 -11.60
N VAL A 44 -2.62 6.73 -10.66
CA VAL A 44 -3.64 5.93 -9.99
C VAL A 44 -4.32 6.77 -8.93
N SER A 45 -3.52 7.38 -8.04
CA SER A 45 -3.97 8.24 -6.95
C SER A 45 -2.78 8.97 -6.33
N THR A 46 -3.06 9.90 -5.42
CA THR A 46 -2.08 10.68 -4.66
C THR A 46 -2.46 10.71 -3.19
N VAL A 47 -1.45 10.63 -2.32
CA VAL A 47 -1.57 10.78 -0.86
C VAL A 47 -0.68 11.93 -0.41
N ASP A 48 -1.27 12.87 0.31
CA ASP A 48 -0.59 14.04 0.88
C ASP A 48 -0.39 13.84 2.38
N PHE A 49 0.82 14.11 2.87
CA PHE A 49 1.19 13.94 4.27
C PHE A 49 2.08 15.08 4.75
N TYR A 50 1.59 15.84 5.74
CA TYR A 50 2.34 16.94 6.32
C TYR A 50 3.40 16.43 7.30
N LEU A 51 4.65 16.70 6.99
CA LEU A 51 5.81 16.44 7.84
C LEU A 51 6.06 17.58 8.83
N ALA A 52 5.51 18.77 8.55
CA ALA A 52 5.38 19.88 9.48
C ALA A 52 4.19 20.75 9.04
N ASP A 53 3.49 21.34 10.01
CA ASP A 53 2.37 22.25 9.75
C ASP A 53 2.25 23.29 10.88
N TYR A 54 2.38 24.55 10.50
CA TYR A 54 2.30 25.76 11.36
C TYR A 54 1.14 26.67 10.93
N ARG A 55 0.18 26.13 10.15
CA ARG A 55 -0.93 26.91 9.60
C ARG A 55 -2.14 26.95 10.53
N PHE A 56 -2.03 26.39 11.73
CA PHE A 56 -3.12 26.36 12.70
C PHE A 56 -3.38 27.78 13.24
N ALA A 57 -4.64 28.08 13.56
CA ALA A 57 -4.98 29.34 14.21
C ALA A 57 -4.52 29.39 15.68
N ASP A 58 -4.28 28.22 16.27
CA ASP A 58 -3.76 28.03 17.61
C ASP A 58 -2.39 27.33 17.49
N ASN A 59 -1.33 28.12 17.66
CA ASN A 59 0.04 27.66 17.44
C ASN A 59 0.50 26.56 18.41
N SER A 60 -0.28 26.25 19.45
CA SER A 60 0.00 25.08 20.29
C SER A 60 -0.21 23.75 19.53
N GLN A 61 -0.87 23.80 18.38
CA GLN A 61 -1.05 22.68 17.46
C GLN A 61 0.02 22.62 16.38
N ASP A 62 0.91 23.62 16.30
CA ASP A 62 2.00 23.62 15.33
C ASP A 62 2.99 22.50 15.63
N TYR A 63 3.47 21.84 14.58
CA TYR A 63 4.38 20.71 14.76
C TYR A 63 5.42 20.59 13.65
N ILE A 64 6.56 20.02 14.04
CA ILE A 64 7.50 19.33 13.16
C ILE A 64 7.48 17.88 13.58
N LEU A 65 7.16 16.97 12.66
CA LEU A 65 7.03 15.55 12.98
C LEU A 65 8.40 14.92 13.30
N ASP A 66 8.61 14.53 14.56
CA ASP A 66 9.82 13.89 15.06
C ASP A 66 9.65 12.39 15.41
N THR A 67 8.44 11.86 15.19
CA THR A 67 8.09 10.44 15.33
C THR A 67 7.99 9.73 13.97
N TRP A 68 7.95 8.41 14.01
CA TRP A 68 7.51 7.59 12.88
C TRP A 68 5.99 7.54 12.85
N GLU A 69 5.41 7.85 11.69
CA GLU A 69 3.97 7.79 11.47
C GLU A 69 3.65 6.76 10.38
N LEU A 70 2.68 5.89 10.67
CA LEU A 70 2.19 4.91 9.71
C LEU A 70 1.21 5.59 8.76
N LEU A 71 1.51 5.55 7.47
CA LEU A 71 0.68 6.14 6.43
C LEU A 71 -0.08 5.07 5.65
N ASP A 72 -1.39 5.21 5.56
CA ASP A 72 -2.22 4.34 4.72
C ASP A 72 -2.06 4.71 3.24
N LEU A 73 -1.51 3.78 2.47
CA LEU A 73 -1.33 3.91 1.02
C LEU A 73 -2.32 3.04 0.21
N SER A 74 -3.37 2.51 0.85
CA SER A 74 -4.35 1.63 0.20
C SER A 74 -5.04 2.26 -1.02
N SER A 75 -5.18 3.59 -1.03
CA SER A 75 -5.70 4.36 -2.16
C SER A 75 -4.82 4.28 -3.43
N LEU A 76 -3.56 3.85 -3.29
CA LEU A 76 -2.61 3.65 -4.39
C LEU A 76 -2.67 2.22 -4.96
N THR A 77 -3.62 1.39 -4.54
CA THR A 77 -3.77 0.01 -5.03
C THR A 77 -3.83 -0.03 -6.56
N GLY A 78 -2.92 -0.79 -7.17
CA GLY A 78 -2.79 -0.87 -8.63
C GLY A 78 -1.62 -0.05 -9.19
N ALA A 79 -0.98 0.80 -8.37
CA ALA A 79 0.28 1.43 -8.73
C ALA A 79 1.41 0.38 -8.81
N THR A 80 2.28 0.53 -9.80
CA THR A 80 3.52 -0.24 -9.96
C THR A 80 4.75 0.60 -9.68
N ARG A 81 4.61 1.92 -9.58
CA ARG A 81 5.65 2.87 -9.21
C ARG A 81 5.11 3.90 -8.21
N LEU A 82 5.96 4.33 -7.30
CA LEU A 82 5.72 5.46 -6.42
C LEU A 82 6.63 6.62 -6.83
N SER A 83 6.06 7.81 -6.94
CA SER A 83 6.77 9.07 -7.09
C SER A 83 6.58 9.90 -5.83
N PHE A 84 7.66 10.51 -5.36
CA PHE A 84 7.65 11.33 -4.16
C PHE A 84 8.04 12.75 -4.52
N ALA A 85 7.27 13.72 -4.01
CA ALA A 85 7.58 15.13 -4.12
C ALA A 85 7.47 15.77 -2.75
N VAL A 86 8.35 16.74 -2.49
CA VAL A 86 8.32 17.54 -1.27
C VAL A 86 8.05 18.99 -1.67
N THR A 87 7.11 19.62 -0.98
CA THR A 87 6.80 21.05 -1.12
C THR A 87 6.82 21.74 0.24
N SER A 88 7.13 23.03 0.27
CA SER A 88 7.24 23.82 1.50
C SER A 88 6.72 25.23 1.27
N SER A 89 6.35 25.92 2.34
CA SER A 89 6.15 27.38 2.34
C SER A 89 7.45 28.15 2.15
N ASP A 90 8.59 27.57 2.56
CA ASP A 90 9.91 28.21 2.49
C ASP A 90 10.56 28.01 1.11
N ILE A 91 10.20 28.92 0.20
CA ILE A 91 10.66 28.98 -1.20
C ILE A 91 11.46 30.25 -1.43
N GLY A 92 12.67 30.09 -1.97
CA GLY A 92 13.52 31.17 -2.45
C GLY A 92 13.52 31.31 -3.97
N PRO A 93 14.33 32.24 -4.53
CA PRO A 93 14.42 32.48 -5.96
C PRO A 93 14.86 31.26 -6.81
N PHE A 94 15.49 30.27 -6.18
CA PHE A 94 16.02 29.07 -6.83
C PHE A 94 15.25 27.79 -6.50
N GLY A 95 14.11 27.91 -5.81
CA GLY A 95 13.28 26.77 -5.40
C GLY A 95 13.21 26.61 -3.89
N LEU A 96 13.06 25.36 -3.44
CA LEU A 96 12.91 25.01 -2.03
C LEU A 96 14.17 25.38 -1.24
N ASN A 97 14.03 26.20 -0.21
CA ASN A 97 15.15 26.46 0.72
C ASN A 97 15.25 25.34 1.76
N THR A 98 14.10 24.89 2.28
CA THR A 98 14.06 23.75 3.20
C THR A 98 14.65 22.51 2.51
N PRO A 99 15.54 21.74 3.16
CA PRO A 99 16.13 20.56 2.55
C PRO A 99 15.05 19.53 2.16
N ALA A 100 14.99 19.16 0.88
CA ALA A 100 14.01 18.21 0.34
C ALA A 100 14.31 16.73 0.70
N TYR A 101 14.58 16.44 1.97
CA TYR A 101 14.94 15.11 2.47
C TYR A 101 13.92 14.60 3.48
N PHE A 102 13.34 13.44 3.20
CA PHE A 102 12.48 12.70 4.12
C PHE A 102 13.01 11.28 4.34
N ALA A 103 12.49 10.60 5.36
CA ALA A 103 12.80 9.22 5.67
C ALA A 103 11.51 8.39 5.56
N LEU A 104 11.64 7.16 5.07
CA LEU A 104 10.56 6.17 4.98
C LEU A 104 11.14 4.82 5.42
N ASP A 105 10.30 3.98 6.01
CA ASP A 105 10.66 2.61 6.39
C ASP A 105 9.41 1.70 6.30
N ASP A 106 9.62 0.39 6.38
CA ASP A 106 8.57 -0.63 6.46
C ASP A 106 7.49 -0.54 5.36
N LEU A 107 7.91 -0.25 4.12
CA LEU A 107 7.00 -0.26 2.97
C LEU A 107 6.43 -1.67 2.77
N THR A 108 5.18 -1.84 3.17
CA THR A 108 4.47 -3.12 3.13
C THR A 108 3.69 -3.24 1.83
N LEU A 109 3.91 -4.33 1.10
CA LEU A 109 3.19 -4.67 -0.11
C LEU A 109 2.20 -5.79 0.21
N GLU A 110 0.91 -5.51 0.12
CA GLU A 110 -0.11 -6.55 0.26
C GLU A 110 -0.18 -7.38 -1.03
N PRO A 111 0.16 -8.68 -0.99
CA PRO A 111 0.04 -9.53 -2.16
C PRO A 111 -1.44 -9.66 -2.53
N LYS A 112 -1.77 -9.53 -3.83
CA LYS A 112 -3.08 -9.96 -4.34
C LYS A 112 -3.23 -11.45 -4.05
N VAL A 113 -3.95 -11.81 -3.00
CA VAL A 113 -4.34 -13.20 -2.74
C VAL A 113 -5.24 -13.63 -3.89
N PRO A 114 -4.84 -14.60 -4.74
CA PRO A 114 -5.72 -15.08 -5.79
C PRO A 114 -6.89 -15.78 -5.11
N VAL A 115 -8.07 -15.17 -5.14
CA VAL A 115 -9.30 -15.89 -4.79
C VAL A 115 -9.53 -16.89 -5.92
N PRO A 116 -9.58 -18.21 -5.66
CA PRO A 116 -9.87 -19.16 -6.72
C PRO A 116 -11.23 -18.82 -7.30
N ASP A 117 -11.28 -18.54 -8.60
CA ASP A 117 -12.52 -18.26 -9.31
C ASP A 117 -13.55 -19.36 -8.99
N SER A 118 -14.80 -18.99 -8.70
CA SER A 118 -15.85 -19.91 -8.24
C SER A 118 -16.09 -21.11 -9.17
N SER A 119 -15.67 -21.02 -10.43
CA SER A 119 -15.66 -22.09 -11.44
C SER A 119 -14.73 -23.26 -11.09
N SER A 120 -13.62 -23.00 -10.38
CA SER A 120 -12.68 -24.04 -9.92
C SER A 120 -13.24 -24.88 -8.76
N ILE A 121 -14.09 -24.28 -7.92
CA ILE A 121 -14.72 -24.93 -6.75
C ILE A 121 -15.84 -25.89 -7.19
N LEU A 122 -16.58 -25.53 -8.25
CA LEU A 122 -17.58 -26.41 -8.88
C LEU A 122 -16.95 -27.61 -9.59
N GLY A 123 -15.75 -27.45 -10.16
CA GLY A 123 -15.00 -28.54 -10.78
C GLY A 123 -14.61 -29.66 -9.79
N LEU A 124 -14.20 -29.30 -8.58
CA LEU A 124 -13.85 -30.28 -7.53
C LEU A 124 -15.05 -31.13 -7.06
N LEU A 125 -16.25 -30.54 -7.02
CA LEU A 125 -17.49 -31.26 -6.66
C LEU A 125 -17.97 -32.20 -7.77
N ALA A 126 -17.74 -31.84 -9.04
CA ALA A 126 -18.14 -32.67 -10.18
C ALA A 126 -17.31 -33.95 -10.32
N PHE A 127 -16.01 -33.94 -9.99
CA PHE A 127 -15.18 -35.14 -10.00
C PHE A 127 -15.50 -36.12 -8.86
N GLY A 128 -15.97 -35.63 -7.70
CA GLY A 128 -16.40 -36.48 -6.59
C GLY A 128 -17.66 -37.30 -6.90
N ALA A 129 -18.58 -36.75 -7.69
CA ALA A 129 -19.88 -37.38 -7.99
C ALA A 129 -19.81 -38.51 -9.05
N VAL A 130 -18.77 -38.57 -9.88
CA VAL A 130 -18.66 -39.55 -10.98
C VAL A 130 -18.21 -40.95 -10.49
N SER A 131 -17.66 -41.08 -9.27
CA SER A 131 -17.12 -42.36 -8.78
C SER A 131 -18.14 -43.31 -8.12
N ALA A 132 -19.39 -42.90 -7.90
CA ALA A 132 -20.40 -43.71 -7.19
C ALA A 132 -21.33 -44.55 -8.09
N GLY A 133 -21.16 -44.51 -9.41
CA GLY A 133 -22.17 -44.97 -10.37
C GLY A 133 -21.83 -46.22 -11.18
N SER A 134 -21.14 -47.23 -10.66
CA SER A 134 -20.96 -48.50 -11.40
C SER A 134 -20.76 -49.73 -10.50
N VAL A 135 -21.80 -50.12 -9.74
CA VAL A 135 -21.82 -51.47 -9.12
C VAL A 135 -22.99 -52.30 -9.67
N LEU A 136 -22.60 -53.15 -10.63
CA LEU A 136 -23.05 -54.51 -10.94
C LEU A 136 -24.51 -54.93 -10.68
N LYS A 137 -25.15 -55.41 -11.77
CA LYS A 137 -26.13 -56.50 -11.69
C LYS A 137 -25.90 -57.52 -12.82
N HIS A 138 -24.98 -58.45 -12.60
CA HIS A 138 -24.80 -59.62 -13.45
C HIS A 138 -25.61 -60.79 -12.88
N LYS A 139 -26.78 -61.10 -13.45
CA LYS A 139 -27.50 -62.35 -13.14
C LYS A 139 -26.94 -63.48 -13.99
N GLY A 140 -26.04 -64.27 -13.40
CA GLY A 140 -25.52 -65.49 -14.00
C GLY A 140 -26.60 -66.57 -14.11
N LYS A 141 -26.80 -67.08 -15.32
CA LYS A 141 -27.54 -68.30 -15.63
C LYS A 141 -26.48 -69.36 -15.95
N LEU A 142 -26.29 -70.35 -15.09
CA LEU A 142 -25.37 -71.46 -15.36
C LEU A 142 -26.14 -72.79 -15.38
N THR A 143 -26.07 -73.41 -16.54
CA THR A 143 -26.61 -74.71 -16.91
C THR A 143 -25.73 -75.87 -16.44
N LYS A 144 -26.37 -77.03 -16.33
CA LYS A 144 -25.88 -78.35 -15.91
C LYS A 144 -24.56 -78.82 -16.54
N GLY A 145 -23.84 -79.63 -15.77
CA GLY A 145 -23.28 -80.90 -16.23
C GLY A 145 -21.89 -81.19 -15.69
N VAL A 146 -21.73 -82.28 -14.91
CA VAL A 146 -20.68 -83.31 -15.05
C VAL A 146 -21.12 -84.56 -14.26
N SER A 147 -21.02 -85.73 -14.90
CA SER A 147 -21.08 -87.08 -14.28
C SER A 147 -19.68 -87.57 -13.92
N SER A 148 -19.54 -88.41 -12.89
CA SER A 148 -18.74 -89.66 -12.96
C SER A 148 -18.83 -90.49 -11.68
N ASN A 149 -19.06 -91.80 -11.90
CA ASN A 149 -18.75 -93.02 -11.14
C ASN A 149 -17.90 -92.89 -9.86
N ILE A 150 -18.35 -93.49 -8.75
CA ILE A 150 -18.19 -94.91 -8.32
C ILE A 150 -19.37 -95.26 -7.41
#